data_AF-A0A2H0P6Y2-F1
#
_entry.id   AF-A0A2H0P6Y2-F1
#
_cell.length_a   1.000
_cell.length_b   1.000
_cell.length_c   1.000
_cell.angle_alpha   90.00
_cell.angle_beta   90.00
_cell.angle_gamma   90.00
#
_symmetry.space_group_name_H-M   'P 1'
#
loop_
_entity.id
_entity.type
_entity.pdbx_description
1 polymer ?
#
loop_
_entity_poly.entity_id
_entity_poly.type
_entity_poly.pdbx_seq_one_letter_code
_entity_poly.pdbx_strand_id
1 'polypeptide(L)'
;MSLIHKALKKAEGNDRPKAPEPPVEQFVGDRLGSIKQQLTPRVIVLLIVVALALLFTVYKRFIYNSSTFPQNRLPTVVQPAVHPPPDMQSPLLQALPPPSTLNEALEEGKIFFSEGKYDEALSKFIEAETKNPNDPVIYNNIGLIYKKKNDFAKAESFYKRAIQLKPNYPECLNNLGVLKTSSGDPLEAVIYLKRAIVADNTYADAYFNLGVLNDGEGNFKEAIANYKSFLQFTDTKDDSLITKVKERIEGLSE
;
A
#
# COMPACT_ATOMS: atom_id res chain seq x y z
N MET A 1 -11.94 32.60 -0.47
CA MET A 1 -13.04 32.63 0.52
C MET A 1 -13.47 31.21 0.83
N SER A 2 -12.80 30.63 1.83
CA SER A 2 -12.74 29.20 2.13
C SER A 2 -13.89 28.74 3.03
N LEU A 3 -14.27 27.47 2.87
CA LEU A 3 -15.25 26.69 3.64
C LEU A 3 -15.12 26.79 5.17
N ILE A 4 -13.98 27.29 5.67
CA ILE A 4 -13.68 27.59 7.08
C ILE A 4 -14.71 28.54 7.71
N HIS A 5 -15.24 29.51 6.96
CA HIS A 5 -16.14 30.52 7.54
C HIS A 5 -17.58 30.03 7.79
N LYS A 6 -17.97 28.87 7.24
CA LYS A 6 -19.34 28.34 7.37
C LYS A 6 -19.50 27.36 8.55
N ALA A 7 -18.40 26.79 9.05
CA ALA A 7 -18.39 25.86 10.17
C ALA A 7 -18.40 26.57 11.53
N LEU A 8 -17.78 27.75 11.64
CA LEU A 8 -17.61 28.48 12.90
C LEU A 8 -18.92 29.09 13.45
N LYS A 9 -19.94 29.32 12.62
CA LYS A 9 -21.18 29.97 13.07
C LYS A 9 -22.23 29.03 13.69
N LYS A 10 -21.98 27.72 13.75
CA LYS A 10 -22.94 26.71 14.25
C LYS A 10 -22.63 26.21 15.66
N ALA A 11 -21.48 26.56 16.23
CA ALA A 11 -21.02 26.01 17.51
C ALA A 11 -21.30 26.89 18.74
N GLU A 12 -21.66 28.17 18.58
CA GLU A 12 -21.76 29.13 19.70
C GLU A 12 -23.16 29.30 20.30
N GLY A 13 -23.99 28.27 20.32
CA GLY A 13 -25.31 28.43 20.94
C GLY A 13 -26.00 27.13 21.28
N ASN A 14 -25.62 26.50 22.39
CA ASN A 14 -26.53 25.56 23.07
C ASN A 14 -26.13 25.34 24.53
N ASP A 15 -26.37 26.34 25.38
CA ASP A 15 -26.64 26.09 26.79
C ASP A 15 -27.98 25.33 26.90
N ARG A 16 -27.93 24.03 27.18
CA ARG A 16 -29.10 23.27 27.63
C ARG A 16 -28.80 22.54 28.94
N PRO A 17 -29.73 22.54 29.91
CA PRO A 17 -29.54 21.85 31.18
C PRO A 17 -29.54 20.33 30.98
N LYS A 18 -28.66 19.61 31.70
CA LYS A 18 -28.64 18.15 31.76
C LYS A 18 -29.91 17.62 32.43
N ALA A 19 -30.61 16.72 31.76
CA ALA A 19 -31.73 15.96 32.32
C ALA A 19 -31.23 14.82 33.24
N PRO A 20 -32.01 14.38 34.25
CA PRO A 20 -31.60 13.33 35.17
C PRO A 20 -31.63 11.95 34.50
N GLU A 21 -30.60 11.13 34.78
CA GLU A 21 -30.47 9.76 34.24
C GLU A 21 -31.38 8.77 34.99
N PRO A 22 -32.01 7.79 34.29
CA PRO A 22 -32.87 6.78 34.91
C PRO A 22 -32.09 5.59 35.50
N PRO A 23 -32.71 4.77 36.38
CA PRO A 23 -32.01 3.71 37.13
C PRO A 23 -31.62 2.50 36.27
N VAL A 24 -30.44 1.93 36.56
CA VAL A 24 -29.69 0.96 35.74
C VAL A 24 -30.30 -0.46 35.70
N GLU A 25 -31.25 -0.81 36.56
CA GLU A 25 -31.66 -2.21 36.75
C GLU A 25 -32.78 -2.73 35.82
N GLN A 26 -33.39 -1.89 34.99
CA GLN A 26 -34.48 -2.34 34.10
C GLN A 26 -34.03 -2.66 32.66
N PHE A 27 -32.73 -2.53 32.34
CA PHE A 27 -32.25 -2.56 30.94
C PHE A 27 -31.67 -3.91 30.46
N VAL A 28 -31.49 -4.89 31.34
CA VAL A 28 -30.79 -6.15 31.01
C VAL A 28 -31.75 -7.27 30.58
N GLY A 29 -33.01 -7.25 31.03
CA GLY A 29 -34.01 -8.26 30.68
C GLY A 29 -34.55 -8.16 29.24
N ASP A 30 -34.77 -6.93 28.75
CA ASP A 30 -35.48 -6.71 27.48
C ASP A 30 -34.59 -6.84 26.22
N ARG A 31 -33.26 -6.76 26.37
CA ARG A 31 -32.32 -6.87 25.24
C ARG A 31 -32.04 -8.31 24.79
N LEU A 32 -32.33 -9.32 25.61
CA LEU A 32 -32.17 -10.72 25.22
C LEU A 32 -33.45 -11.29 24.56
N GLY A 33 -34.62 -10.75 24.88
CA GLY A 33 -35.89 -11.11 24.22
C GLY A 33 -36.03 -10.54 22.80
N SER A 34 -35.37 -9.42 22.51
CA SER A 34 -35.44 -8.70 21.23
C SER A 34 -34.45 -9.17 20.17
N ILE A 35 -33.46 -10.02 20.50
CA ILE A 35 -32.56 -10.64 19.49
C ILE A 35 -33.27 -11.77 18.72
N LYS A 36 -34.43 -12.26 19.21
CA LYS A 36 -35.32 -13.13 18.42
C LYS A 36 -36.28 -12.36 17.49
N GLN A 37 -35.91 -11.15 17.08
CA GLN A 37 -36.65 -10.39 16.08
C GLN A 37 -36.26 -10.84 14.67
N GLN A 38 -36.94 -11.90 14.24
CA GLN A 38 -37.47 -12.07 12.88
C GLN A 38 -36.55 -11.65 11.73
N LEU A 39 -35.65 -12.55 11.31
CA LEU A 39 -35.26 -12.56 9.90
C LEU A 39 -36.53 -12.85 9.10
N THR A 40 -37.20 -11.78 8.63
CA THR A 40 -38.37 -11.94 7.77
C THR A 40 -37.95 -12.74 6.53
N PRO A 41 -38.84 -13.53 5.90
CA PRO A 41 -38.51 -14.26 4.68
C PRO A 41 -37.90 -13.37 3.59
N ARG A 42 -38.28 -12.07 3.57
CA ARG A 42 -37.71 -11.06 2.68
C ARG A 42 -36.22 -10.78 2.95
N VAL A 43 -35.80 -10.70 4.21
CA VAL A 43 -34.39 -10.49 4.59
C VAL A 43 -33.56 -11.72 4.25
N ILE A 44 -34.10 -12.93 4.46
CA ILE A 44 -33.41 -14.18 4.09
C ILE A 44 -33.20 -14.26 2.58
N VAL A 45 -34.24 -13.97 1.78
CA VAL A 45 -34.12 -13.93 0.31
C VAL A 45 -33.11 -12.87 -0.13
N LEU A 46 -33.11 -11.69 0.48
CA LEU A 46 -32.13 -10.65 0.15
C LEU A 46 -30.70 -11.09 0.44
N LEU A 47 -30.45 -11.74 1.58
CA LEU A 47 -29.14 -12.28 1.92
C LEU A 47 -28.68 -13.38 0.94
N ILE A 48 -29.60 -14.26 0.52
CA ILE A 48 -29.30 -15.29 -0.48
C ILE A 48 -28.97 -14.65 -1.84
N VAL A 49 -29.74 -13.65 -2.28
CA VAL A 49 -29.48 -12.94 -3.55
C VAL A 49 -28.12 -12.23 -3.51
N VAL A 50 -27.79 -11.57 -2.41
CA VAL A 50 -26.47 -10.93 -2.22
C VAL A 50 -25.35 -11.96 -2.22
N ALA A 51 -25.51 -13.08 -1.52
CA ALA A 51 -24.52 -14.16 -1.51
C ALA A 51 -24.31 -14.76 -2.91
N LEU A 52 -25.39 -14.98 -3.67
CA LEU A 52 -25.33 -15.48 -5.05
C LEU A 52 -24.68 -14.47 -6.01
N ALA A 53 -24.95 -13.17 -5.84
CA ALA A 53 -24.31 -12.13 -6.65
C ALA A 53 -22.80 -12.04 -6.38
N LEU A 54 -22.38 -12.19 -5.11
CA LEU A 54 -20.96 -12.24 -4.73
C LEU A 54 -20.28 -13.50 -5.29
N LEU A 55 -20.91 -14.67 -5.16
CA LEU A 55 -20.44 -15.93 -5.76
C LEU A 55 -20.30 -15.82 -7.27
N PHE A 56 -21.29 -15.23 -7.96
CA PHE A 56 -21.23 -15.00 -9.40
C PHE A 56 -20.10 -14.06 -9.81
N THR A 57 -19.85 -13.02 -9.01
CA THR A 57 -18.74 -12.07 -9.24
C THR A 57 -17.38 -12.76 -9.07
N VAL A 58 -17.23 -13.59 -8.03
CA VAL A 58 -16.02 -14.39 -7.81
C VAL A 58 -15.84 -15.43 -8.92
N TYR A 59 -16.92 -16.10 -9.33
CA TYR A 59 -16.91 -17.08 -10.42
C TYR A 59 -16.53 -16.46 -11.75
N LYS A 60 -17.10 -15.29 -12.10
CA LYS A 60 -16.68 -14.53 -13.29
C LYS A 60 -15.21 -14.16 -13.21
N ARG A 61 -14.72 -13.68 -12.06
CA ARG A 61 -13.31 -13.35 -11.89
C ARG A 61 -12.41 -14.57 -12.07
N PHE A 62 -12.83 -15.74 -11.61
CA PHE A 62 -12.07 -16.99 -11.79
C PHE A 62 -12.02 -17.44 -13.26
N ILE A 63 -13.15 -17.45 -13.97
CA ILE A 63 -13.23 -17.88 -15.38
C ILE A 63 -12.54 -16.88 -16.32
N TYR A 64 -12.74 -15.57 -16.12
CA TYR A 64 -12.09 -14.56 -16.96
C TYR A 64 -10.58 -14.48 -16.70
N ASN A 65 -10.11 -14.76 -15.48
CA ASN A 65 -8.68 -14.79 -15.16
C ASN A 65 -7.97 -16.10 -15.56
N SER A 66 -8.71 -17.14 -15.95
CA SER A 66 -8.15 -18.41 -16.43
C SER A 66 -8.13 -18.54 -17.97
N SER A 67 -8.65 -17.55 -18.71
CA SER A 67 -8.83 -17.61 -20.17
C SER A 67 -7.81 -16.82 -21.00
N THR A 68 -6.71 -16.35 -20.41
CA THR A 68 -5.62 -15.67 -21.17
C THR A 68 -4.31 -16.41 -21.03
N PHE A 69 -4.20 -17.56 -21.71
CA PHE A 69 -2.93 -18.10 -22.16
C PHE A 69 -3.04 -18.35 -23.67
N PRO A 70 -2.56 -17.45 -24.53
CA PRO A 70 -2.19 -17.85 -25.87
C PRO A 70 -0.95 -18.74 -25.77
N GLN A 71 -1.14 -20.05 -25.99
CA GLN A 71 -0.07 -20.96 -26.38
C GLN A 71 0.46 -20.52 -27.75
N ASN A 72 1.42 -19.60 -27.78
CA ASN A 72 2.20 -19.32 -28.98
C ASN A 72 3.17 -20.50 -29.20
N ARG A 73 2.66 -21.56 -29.86
CA ARG A 73 3.53 -22.49 -30.57
C ARG A 73 4.16 -21.74 -31.73
N LEU A 74 5.44 -21.40 -31.61
CA LEU A 74 6.25 -20.98 -32.75
C LEU A 74 6.26 -22.11 -33.80
N PRO A 75 6.04 -21.83 -35.09
CA PRO A 75 6.22 -22.83 -36.12
C PRO A 75 7.70 -23.21 -36.19
N THR A 76 7.99 -24.51 -36.11
CA THR A 76 9.31 -25.07 -36.37
C THR A 76 9.64 -24.84 -37.85
N VAL A 77 10.33 -23.75 -38.15
CA VAL A 77 10.97 -23.56 -39.45
C VAL A 77 12.25 -24.38 -39.44
N VAL A 78 12.25 -25.48 -40.19
CA VAL A 78 13.46 -26.23 -40.53
C VAL A 78 14.31 -25.31 -41.41
N GLN A 79 15.41 -24.78 -40.88
CA GLN A 79 16.41 -24.09 -41.70
C GLN A 79 17.26 -25.14 -42.44
N PRO A 80 17.41 -25.08 -43.76
CA PRO A 80 18.42 -25.88 -44.44
C PRO A 80 19.81 -25.29 -44.13
N ALA A 81 20.78 -26.17 -43.90
CA ALA A 81 22.18 -25.79 -43.72
C ALA A 81 22.70 -25.03 -44.95
N VAL A 82 23.16 -23.79 -44.75
CA VAL A 82 23.85 -22.99 -45.77
C VAL A 82 25.22 -22.62 -45.21
N HIS A 83 26.27 -23.01 -45.94
CA HIS A 83 27.66 -22.64 -45.69
C HIS A 83 27.86 -21.12 -45.67
N PRO A 84 28.80 -20.57 -44.88
CA PRO A 84 29.03 -19.13 -44.86
C PRO A 84 29.87 -18.69 -46.08
N PRO A 85 29.51 -17.59 -46.77
CA PRO A 85 30.44 -16.88 -47.66
C PRO A 85 31.34 -15.91 -46.87
N PRO A 86 32.53 -15.56 -47.39
CA PRO A 86 33.55 -14.81 -46.67
C PRO A 86 33.24 -13.31 -46.62
N ASP A 87 33.63 -12.71 -45.49
CA ASP A 87 33.95 -11.30 -45.25
C ASP A 87 33.09 -10.22 -45.93
N MET A 88 32.16 -9.64 -45.16
CA MET A 88 31.83 -8.22 -45.26
C MET A 88 31.76 -7.60 -43.86
N GLN A 89 32.73 -6.71 -43.60
CA GLN A 89 32.87 -5.91 -42.40
C GLN A 89 31.58 -5.13 -42.13
N SER A 90 30.86 -5.49 -41.06
CA SER A 90 29.71 -4.75 -40.56
C SER A 90 30.16 -3.76 -39.48
N PRO A 91 29.63 -2.53 -39.44
CA PRO A 91 30.01 -1.52 -38.45
C PRO A 91 29.58 -1.98 -37.05
N LEU A 92 30.54 -2.09 -36.14
CA LEU A 92 30.43 -2.25 -34.69
C LEU A 92 29.01 -2.63 -34.20
N LEU A 93 28.70 -3.92 -34.25
CA LEU A 93 27.71 -4.51 -33.37
C LEU A 93 28.23 -4.22 -31.96
N GLN A 94 27.74 -3.16 -31.30
CA GLN A 94 28.02 -2.97 -29.88
C GLN A 94 27.58 -4.27 -29.21
N ALA A 95 28.55 -5.02 -28.70
CA ALA A 95 28.26 -6.22 -27.93
C ALA A 95 27.23 -5.79 -26.87
N LEU A 96 26.05 -6.43 -26.89
CA LEU A 96 25.11 -6.28 -25.81
C LEU A 96 25.93 -6.46 -24.52
N PRO A 97 25.84 -5.53 -23.55
CA PRO A 97 26.56 -5.69 -22.31
C PRO A 97 26.23 -7.09 -21.75
N PRO A 98 27.20 -7.76 -21.11
CA PRO A 98 26.96 -9.08 -20.56
C PRO A 98 25.67 -9.04 -19.72
N PRO A 99 24.84 -10.10 -19.75
CA PRO A 99 23.61 -10.14 -18.97
C PRO A 99 23.98 -9.82 -17.52
N SER A 100 23.38 -8.76 -16.97
CA SER A 100 23.73 -8.28 -15.64
C SER A 100 23.47 -9.39 -14.60
N THR A 101 24.12 -9.37 -13.45
CA THR A 101 23.72 -10.25 -12.35
C THR A 101 22.37 -9.82 -11.75
N LEU A 102 21.74 -10.64 -10.90
CA LEU A 102 20.55 -10.23 -10.15
C LEU A 102 20.82 -8.95 -9.34
N ASN A 103 21.96 -8.91 -8.65
CA ASN A 103 22.34 -7.79 -7.79
C ASN A 103 22.63 -6.54 -8.62
N GLU A 104 23.31 -6.66 -9.76
CA GLU A 104 23.54 -5.52 -10.67
C GLU A 104 22.22 -4.95 -11.18
N ALA A 105 21.27 -5.79 -11.64
CA ALA A 105 19.96 -5.32 -12.07
C ALA A 105 19.19 -4.59 -10.96
N LEU A 106 19.27 -5.09 -9.71
CA LEU A 106 18.66 -4.44 -8.55
C LEU A 106 19.29 -3.07 -8.24
N GLU A 107 20.62 -2.99 -8.25
CA GLU A 107 21.33 -1.75 -7.97
C GLU A 107 21.16 -0.71 -9.07
N GLU A 108 21.25 -1.10 -10.35
CA GLU A 108 20.95 -0.23 -11.48
C GLU A 108 19.50 0.28 -11.43
N GLY A 109 18.55 -0.60 -11.10
CA GLY A 109 17.15 -0.22 -10.93
C GLY A 109 16.95 0.84 -9.84
N LYS A 110 17.65 0.72 -8.70
CA LYS A 110 17.63 1.71 -7.62
C LYS A 110 18.27 3.05 -8.05
N ILE A 111 19.36 3.00 -8.80
CA ILE A 111 20.03 4.21 -9.32
C ILE A 111 19.10 4.93 -10.30
N PHE A 112 18.53 4.24 -11.29
CA PHE A 112 17.57 4.86 -12.20
C PHE A 112 16.34 5.42 -11.47
N PHE A 113 15.87 4.73 -10.43
CA PHE A 113 14.78 5.23 -9.61
C PHE A 113 15.13 6.55 -8.89
N SER A 114 16.32 6.65 -8.30
CA SER A 114 16.76 7.87 -7.61
C SER A 114 16.98 9.05 -8.56
N GLU A 115 17.36 8.76 -9.82
CA GLU A 115 17.44 9.73 -10.91
C GLU A 115 16.07 10.13 -11.50
N GLY A 116 14.97 9.48 -11.08
CA GLY A 116 13.63 9.71 -11.62
C GLY A 116 13.37 9.07 -12.99
N LYS A 117 14.28 8.23 -13.48
CA LYS A 117 14.18 7.45 -14.72
C LYS A 117 13.36 6.19 -14.49
N TYR A 118 12.05 6.38 -14.31
CA TYR A 118 11.15 5.33 -13.84
C TYR A 118 10.96 4.16 -14.82
N ASP A 119 11.03 4.41 -16.13
CA ASP A 119 10.84 3.35 -17.13
C ASP A 119 12.11 2.48 -17.26
N GLU A 120 13.29 3.08 -17.18
CA GLU A 120 14.57 2.39 -17.10
C GLU A 120 14.70 1.58 -15.81
N ALA A 121 14.30 2.17 -14.68
CA ALA A 121 14.24 1.46 -13.40
C ALA A 121 13.31 0.25 -13.48
N LEU A 122 12.13 0.40 -14.10
CA LEU A 122 11.18 -0.68 -14.28
C LEU A 122 11.75 -1.81 -15.13
N SER A 123 12.43 -1.46 -16.23
CA SER A 123 13.11 -2.44 -17.09
C SER A 123 14.12 -3.28 -16.29
N LYS A 124 14.90 -2.64 -15.42
CA LYS A 124 15.88 -3.32 -14.57
C LYS A 124 15.26 -4.21 -13.50
N PHE A 125 14.16 -3.78 -12.88
CA PHE A 125 13.46 -4.65 -11.94
C PHE A 125 12.73 -5.82 -12.61
N ILE A 126 12.23 -5.66 -13.85
CA ILE A 126 11.70 -6.78 -14.63
C ILE A 126 12.82 -7.76 -14.98
N GLU A 127 14.00 -7.28 -15.38
CA GLU A 127 15.17 -8.12 -15.60
C GLU A 127 15.54 -8.91 -14.32
N ALA A 128 15.55 -8.26 -13.16
CA ALA A 128 15.74 -8.92 -11.87
C ALA A 128 14.65 -9.96 -11.59
N GLU A 129 13.38 -9.67 -11.91
CA GLU A 129 12.26 -10.59 -11.71
C GLU A 129 12.45 -11.88 -12.52
N THR A 130 12.91 -11.79 -13.77
CA THR A 130 13.17 -12.98 -14.59
C THR A 130 14.21 -13.92 -13.99
N LYS A 131 15.16 -13.36 -13.21
CA LYS A 131 16.23 -14.12 -12.55
C LYS A 131 15.78 -14.67 -11.19
N ASN A 132 14.99 -13.91 -10.44
CA ASN A 132 14.45 -14.33 -9.15
C ASN A 132 13.00 -13.84 -8.94
N PRO A 133 11.99 -14.62 -9.36
CA PRO A 133 10.58 -14.22 -9.26
C PRO A 133 10.00 -14.30 -7.84
N ASN A 134 10.80 -14.69 -6.85
CA ASN A 134 10.37 -14.80 -5.45
C ASN A 134 11.06 -13.76 -4.54
N ASP A 135 11.79 -12.80 -5.10
CA ASP A 135 12.41 -11.74 -4.31
C ASP A 135 11.38 -10.63 -3.98
N PRO A 136 11.02 -10.43 -2.70
CA PRO A 136 10.08 -9.37 -2.30
C PRO A 136 10.61 -7.96 -2.56
N VAL A 137 11.94 -7.76 -2.63
CA VAL A 137 12.56 -6.44 -2.84
C VAL A 137 12.23 -5.91 -4.23
N ILE A 138 12.23 -6.79 -5.24
CA ILE A 138 11.86 -6.45 -6.62
C ILE A 138 10.44 -5.89 -6.67
N TYR A 139 9.49 -6.61 -6.08
CA TYR A 139 8.09 -6.22 -6.07
C TYR A 139 7.83 -4.93 -5.27
N ASN A 140 8.55 -4.71 -4.17
CA ASN A 140 8.50 -3.43 -3.45
C ASN A 140 8.97 -2.26 -4.33
N ASN A 141 10.08 -2.42 -5.04
CA ASN A 141 10.61 -1.37 -5.91
C ASN A 141 9.74 -1.10 -7.14
N ILE A 142 9.17 -2.13 -7.77
CA ILE A 142 8.18 -1.96 -8.85
C ILE A 142 6.94 -1.22 -8.31
N GLY A 143 6.48 -1.55 -7.09
CA GLY A 143 5.39 -0.83 -6.43
C GLY A 143 5.70 0.65 -6.23
N LEU A 144 6.92 0.99 -5.80
CA LEU A 144 7.39 2.38 -5.67
C LEU A 144 7.35 3.14 -6.99
N ILE A 145 7.77 2.50 -8.10
CA ILE A 145 7.70 3.08 -9.43
C ILE A 145 6.26 3.43 -9.81
N TYR A 146 5.33 2.47 -9.66
CA TYR A 146 3.92 2.71 -10.01
C TYR A 146 3.28 3.78 -9.12
N LYS A 147 3.64 3.84 -7.84
CA LYS A 147 3.24 4.93 -6.94
C LYS A 147 3.72 6.29 -7.47
N LYS A 148 4.98 6.40 -7.90
CA LYS A 148 5.53 7.64 -8.50
C LYS A 148 4.85 8.02 -9.81
N LYS A 149 4.38 7.03 -10.58
CA LYS A 149 3.56 7.23 -11.79
C LYS A 149 2.08 7.47 -11.49
N ASN A 150 1.68 7.59 -10.22
CA ASN A 150 0.28 7.73 -9.76
C ASN A 150 -0.65 6.57 -10.14
N ASP A 151 -0.11 5.41 -10.53
CA ASP A 151 -0.88 4.18 -10.75
C ASP A 151 -0.98 3.41 -9.42
N PHE A 152 -1.81 3.93 -8.51
CA PHE A 152 -1.95 3.41 -7.16
C PHE A 152 -2.48 1.97 -7.12
N ALA A 153 -3.31 1.58 -8.08
CA ALA A 153 -3.83 0.22 -8.18
C ALA A 153 -2.72 -0.80 -8.47
N LYS A 154 -1.82 -0.50 -9.42
CA LYS A 154 -0.65 -1.37 -9.66
C LYS A 154 0.32 -1.34 -8.50
N ALA A 155 0.59 -0.16 -7.92
CA ALA A 155 1.45 -0.05 -6.76
C ALA A 155 0.98 -0.97 -5.62
N GLU A 156 -0.32 -0.94 -5.29
CA GLU A 156 -0.91 -1.80 -4.28
C GLU A 156 -0.75 -3.29 -4.63
N SER A 157 -1.01 -3.68 -5.87
CA SER A 157 -0.85 -5.08 -6.31
C SER A 157 0.58 -5.58 -6.13
N PHE A 158 1.58 -4.77 -6.50
CA PHE A 158 2.98 -5.15 -6.38
C PHE A 158 3.45 -5.17 -4.92
N TYR A 159 3.04 -4.21 -4.11
CA TYR A 159 3.33 -4.28 -2.67
C TYR A 159 2.65 -5.49 -2.01
N LYS A 160 1.40 -5.80 -2.37
CA LYS A 160 0.72 -7.01 -1.87
C LYS A 160 1.47 -8.29 -2.25
N ARG A 161 2.05 -8.35 -3.45
CA ARG A 161 2.92 -9.47 -3.87
C ARG A 161 4.18 -9.54 -3.01
N ALA A 162 4.84 -8.42 -2.73
CA ALA A 162 6.02 -8.38 -1.87
C ALA A 162 5.72 -8.91 -0.46
N ILE A 163 4.60 -8.49 0.16
CA ILE A 163 4.23 -8.96 1.51
C ILE A 163 3.66 -10.39 1.53
N GLN A 164 3.20 -10.94 0.40
CA GLN A 164 2.90 -12.37 0.30
C GLN A 164 4.18 -13.22 0.37
N LEU A 165 5.26 -12.75 -0.28
CA LEU A 165 6.56 -13.41 -0.28
C LEU A 165 7.31 -13.20 1.05
N LYS A 166 7.19 -12.01 1.66
CA LYS A 166 7.76 -11.66 2.96
C LYS A 166 6.73 -10.93 3.84
N PRO A 167 5.96 -11.65 4.66
CA PRO A 167 4.89 -11.06 5.49
C PRO A 167 5.32 -9.97 6.47
N ASN A 168 6.57 -10.05 6.94
CA ASN A 168 7.21 -9.12 7.88
C ASN A 168 8.25 -8.26 7.16
N TYR A 169 7.86 -7.60 6.07
CA TYR A 169 8.72 -6.65 5.35
C TYR A 169 8.35 -5.21 5.76
N PRO A 170 9.04 -4.60 6.75
CA PRO A 170 8.64 -3.32 7.34
C PRO A 170 8.54 -2.19 6.30
N GLU A 171 9.52 -2.07 5.41
CA GLU A 171 9.53 -1.05 4.35
C GLU A 171 8.31 -1.16 3.42
N CYS A 172 7.97 -2.38 2.98
CA CYS A 172 6.83 -2.59 2.09
C CYS A 172 5.48 -2.38 2.80
N LEU A 173 5.37 -2.80 4.06
CA LEU A 173 4.21 -2.53 4.90
C LEU A 173 4.01 -1.03 5.11
N ASN A 174 5.08 -0.28 5.36
CA ASN A 174 5.04 1.17 5.44
C ASN A 174 4.62 1.82 4.12
N ASN A 175 5.16 1.36 2.99
CA ASN A 175 4.77 1.84 1.67
C ASN A 175 3.29 1.61 1.36
N LEU A 176 2.72 0.45 1.73
CA LEU A 176 1.28 0.19 1.67
C LEU A 176 0.48 1.11 2.58
N GLY A 177 0.94 1.34 3.81
CA GLY A 177 0.32 2.27 4.73
C GLY A 177 0.20 3.66 4.13
N VAL A 178 1.30 4.20 3.61
CA VAL A 178 1.32 5.51 2.95
C VAL A 178 0.40 5.54 1.72
N LEU A 179 0.42 4.48 0.90
CA LEU A 179 -0.45 4.39 -0.28
C LEU A 179 -1.94 4.43 0.10
N LYS A 180 -2.32 3.74 1.19
CA LYS A 180 -3.70 3.72 1.70
C LYS A 180 -4.13 5.07 2.25
N THR A 181 -3.25 5.81 2.92
CA THR A 181 -3.50 7.20 3.30
C THR A 181 -3.78 8.05 2.06
N SER A 182 -2.96 7.95 1.01
CA SER A 182 -3.17 8.71 -0.24
C SER A 182 -4.43 8.31 -1.02
N SER A 183 -4.89 7.07 -0.85
CA SER A 183 -6.08 6.55 -1.54
C SER A 183 -7.40 6.82 -0.78
N GLY A 184 -7.33 7.42 0.42
CA GLY A 184 -8.51 7.76 1.23
C GLY A 184 -8.96 6.67 2.20
N ASP A 185 -8.11 5.66 2.47
CA ASP A 185 -8.40 4.54 3.36
C ASP A 185 -7.52 4.57 4.64
N PRO A 186 -7.66 5.58 5.52
CA PRO A 186 -6.77 5.77 6.67
C PRO A 186 -6.83 4.62 7.69
N LEU A 187 -7.97 3.94 7.83
CA LEU A 187 -8.10 2.78 8.72
C LEU A 187 -7.20 1.61 8.27
N GLU A 188 -7.14 1.35 6.96
CA GLU A 188 -6.26 0.31 6.42
C GLU A 188 -4.79 0.73 6.50
N ALA A 189 -4.52 2.04 6.36
CA ALA A 189 -3.18 2.60 6.57
C ALA A 189 -2.65 2.33 7.99
N VAL A 190 -3.46 2.56 9.03
CA VAL A 190 -3.09 2.26 10.43
C VAL A 190 -2.69 0.79 10.60
N ILE A 191 -3.43 -0.14 9.97
CA ILE A 191 -3.15 -1.58 10.07
C ILE A 191 -1.77 -1.89 9.50
N TYR A 192 -1.45 -1.39 8.30
CA TYR A 192 -0.17 -1.64 7.67
C TYR A 192 1.00 -0.97 8.39
N LEU A 193 0.84 0.27 8.86
CA LEU A 193 1.87 0.97 9.63
C LEU A 193 2.17 0.29 10.97
N LYS A 194 1.14 -0.16 11.70
CA LYS A 194 1.33 -0.95 12.93
C LYS A 194 2.00 -2.28 12.65
N ARG A 195 1.67 -2.95 11.54
CA ARG A 195 2.36 -4.18 11.13
C ARG A 195 3.83 -3.93 10.79
N ALA A 196 4.17 -2.79 10.20
CA ALA A 196 5.57 -2.42 9.95
C ALA A 196 6.34 -2.29 11.28
N ILE A 197 5.76 -1.62 12.28
CA ILE A 197 6.32 -1.50 13.64
C ILE A 197 6.46 -2.87 14.33
N VAL A 198 5.51 -3.79 14.13
CA VAL A 198 5.63 -5.16 14.67
C VAL A 198 6.73 -5.94 13.97
N ALA A 199 6.93 -5.74 12.67
CA ALA A 199 7.99 -6.41 11.90
C ALA A 199 9.38 -5.89 12.26
N ASP A 200 9.49 -4.59 12.57
CA ASP A 200 10.69 -3.93 13.07
C ASP A 200 10.29 -2.77 13.99
N ASN A 201 10.53 -2.95 15.28
CA ASN A 201 10.14 -1.99 16.33
C ASN A 201 11.06 -0.76 16.39
N THR A 202 12.07 -0.69 15.53
CA THR A 202 12.95 0.47 15.35
C THR A 202 12.71 1.17 14.00
N TYR A 203 11.72 0.73 13.22
CA TYR A 203 11.47 1.29 11.90
C TYR A 203 10.81 2.69 11.98
N ALA A 204 11.66 3.71 12.05
CA ALA A 204 11.28 5.09 12.33
C ALA A 204 10.22 5.65 11.37
N ASP A 205 10.31 5.36 10.07
CA ASP A 205 9.37 5.84 9.06
C ASP A 205 7.92 5.43 9.35
N ALA A 206 7.70 4.22 9.87
CA ALA A 206 6.35 3.78 10.22
C ALA A 206 5.79 4.55 11.43
N TYR A 207 6.64 4.87 12.41
CA TYR A 207 6.25 5.75 13.51
C TYR A 207 5.93 7.16 13.01
N PHE A 208 6.76 7.73 12.14
CA PHE A 208 6.50 9.05 11.54
C PHE A 208 5.15 9.07 10.81
N ASN A 209 4.93 8.13 9.90
CA ASN A 209 3.69 8.07 9.11
C ASN A 209 2.46 7.81 9.96
N LEU A 210 2.57 7.01 11.03
CA LEU A 210 1.47 6.81 11.98
C LEU A 210 1.23 8.06 12.83
N GLY A 211 2.28 8.81 13.17
CA GLY A 211 2.19 10.11 13.83
C GLY A 211 1.42 11.12 12.97
N VAL A 212 1.80 11.27 11.70
CA VAL A 212 1.12 12.14 10.72
C VAL A 212 -0.36 11.78 10.57
N LEU A 213 -0.66 10.48 10.52
CA LEU A 213 -2.04 10.02 10.37
C LEU A 213 -2.89 10.35 11.61
N ASN A 214 -2.38 10.07 12.81
CA ASN A 214 -3.08 10.40 14.06
C ASN A 214 -3.24 11.91 14.25
N ASP A 215 -2.24 12.69 13.85
CA ASP A 215 -2.27 14.16 13.88
C ASP A 215 -3.42 14.70 13.00
N GLY A 216 -3.52 14.22 11.76
CA GLY A 216 -4.60 14.59 10.84
C GLY A 216 -6.00 14.17 11.30
N GLU A 217 -6.11 13.10 12.09
CA GLU A 217 -7.38 12.62 12.66
C GLU A 217 -7.75 13.30 14.00
N GLY A 218 -6.86 14.12 14.57
CA GLY A 218 -7.08 14.77 15.87
C GLY A 218 -6.72 13.89 17.08
N ASN A 219 -6.11 12.72 16.86
CA ASN A 219 -5.63 11.80 17.90
C ASN A 219 -4.26 12.28 18.42
N PHE A 220 -4.22 13.48 19.01
CA PHE A 220 -2.96 14.17 19.31
C PHE A 220 -2.06 13.45 20.30
N LYS A 221 -2.63 12.73 21.26
CA LYS A 221 -1.87 11.93 22.23
C LYS A 221 -1.07 10.82 21.53
N GLU A 222 -1.73 10.09 20.64
CA GLU A 222 -1.13 9.04 19.83
C GLU A 222 -0.13 9.63 18.82
N ALA A 223 -0.44 10.78 18.23
CA ALA A 223 0.47 11.49 17.33
C ALA A 223 1.79 11.84 18.02
N ILE A 224 1.73 12.48 19.19
CA ILE A 224 2.91 12.83 20.00
C ILE A 224 3.73 11.59 20.36
N ALA A 225 3.08 10.51 20.79
CA ALA A 225 3.77 9.27 21.14
C ALA A 225 4.55 8.70 19.95
N ASN A 226 3.91 8.64 18.78
CA ASN A 226 4.55 8.14 17.56
C ASN A 226 5.68 9.05 17.07
N TYR A 227 5.50 10.37 17.11
CA TYR A 227 6.57 11.31 16.75
C TYR A 227 7.78 11.21 17.68
N LYS A 228 7.57 10.98 18.99
CA LYS A 228 8.68 10.71 19.92
C LYS A 228 9.42 9.42 19.60
N SER A 229 8.70 8.34 19.25
CA SER A 229 9.33 7.09 18.78
C SER A 229 10.09 7.29 17.47
N PHE A 230 9.57 8.07 16.52
CA PHE A 230 10.33 8.44 15.32
C PHE A 230 11.65 9.14 15.68
N LEU A 231 11.62 10.15 16.54
CA LEU A 231 12.83 10.87 16.97
C LEU A 231 13.82 9.97 17.73
N GLN A 232 13.34 8.94 18.41
CA GLN A 232 14.16 7.97 19.12
C GLN A 232 14.92 7.04 18.17
N PHE A 233 14.28 6.61 17.07
CA PHE A 233 14.81 5.56 16.20
C PHE A 233 15.32 6.07 14.85
N THR A 234 15.04 7.31 14.46
CA THR A 234 15.44 7.86 13.17
C THR A 234 16.96 8.02 13.08
N ASP A 235 17.52 7.59 11.95
CA ASP A 235 18.91 7.82 11.54
C ASP A 235 19.02 8.91 10.46
N THR A 236 17.91 9.59 10.14
CA THR A 236 17.87 10.64 9.12
C THR A 236 18.82 11.79 9.47
N LYS A 237 19.50 12.30 8.45
CA LYS A 237 20.34 13.52 8.55
C LYS A 237 19.57 14.79 8.19
N ASP A 238 18.26 14.67 7.94
CA ASP A 238 17.40 15.82 7.66
C ASP A 238 17.04 16.55 8.96
N ASP A 239 17.94 17.46 9.36
CA ASP A 239 17.74 18.33 10.53
C ASP A 239 16.46 19.17 10.42
N SER A 240 16.00 19.49 9.21
CA SER A 240 14.76 20.23 8.98
C SER A 240 13.55 19.37 9.37
N LEU A 241 13.52 18.11 8.96
CA LEU A 241 12.46 17.17 9.35
C LEU A 241 12.43 16.99 10.87
N ILE A 242 13.59 16.73 11.48
CA ILE A 242 13.70 16.56 12.94
C ILE A 242 13.15 17.78 13.68
N THR A 243 13.52 18.98 13.23
CA THR A 243 13.06 20.25 13.83
C THR A 243 11.54 20.40 13.72
N LYS A 244 10.98 20.17 12.51
CA LYS A 244 9.53 20.22 12.29
C LYS A 244 8.76 19.24 13.16
N VAL A 245 9.28 18.02 13.36
CA VAL A 245 8.63 17.04 14.24
C VAL A 245 8.64 17.52 15.70
N LYS A 246 9.75 18.09 16.18
CA LYS A 246 9.84 18.64 17.54
C LYS A 246 8.86 19.80 17.76
N GLU A 247 8.84 20.77 16.86
CA GLU A 247 7.90 21.90 16.88
C GLU A 247 6.45 21.40 16.84
N ARG A 248 6.17 20.37 16.02
CA ARG A 248 4.82 19.80 15.96
C ARG A 248 4.43 19.13 17.27
N ILE A 249 5.34 18.41 17.94
CA ILE A 249 5.08 17.83 19.27
C ILE A 249 4.74 18.93 20.29
N GLU A 250 5.50 20.03 20.30
CA GLU A 250 5.28 21.17 21.21
C GLU A 250 3.90 21.79 20.96
N GLY A 251 3.58 22.12 19.71
CA GLY A 251 2.29 22.72 19.36
C GLY A 251 1.07 21.80 19.51
N LEU A 252 1.26 20.49 19.65
CA LEU A 252 0.18 19.53 19.99
C LEU A 252 0.01 19.35 21.51
N SER A 253 0.96 19.85 22.31
CA SER A 253 0.97 19.72 23.78
C SER A 253 0.35 20.94 24.49
N GLU A 254 0.08 22.02 23.75
CA GLU A 254 -0.58 23.26 24.19
C GLU A 254 -2.11 23.18 24.02
#